data_AF-A0A931PSZ0-F1
#
_entry.id   AF-A0A931PSZ0-F1
#
_cell.length_a   1.000
_cell.length_b   1.000
_cell.length_c   1.000
_cell.angle_alpha   90.00
_cell.angle_beta   90.00
_cell.angle_gamma   90.00
#
_symmetry.space_group_name_H-M   'P 1'
#
loop_
_entity.id
_entity.type
_entity.pdbx_description
1 polymer ?
#
loop_
_entity_poly.entity_id
_entity_poly.type
_entity_poly.pdbx_seq_one_letter_code
_entity_poly.pdbx_strand_id
1 'polypeptide(L)'
;MSPPVPARALEKTVLILAPHPDDEVLAAGGAIQQHLAQGDTVHVALITSGDGQRLGVLSQRKFLDLGERRFAESLGALNFLGLKSHHVYRLGYPDRGLAKLWTDHWDSSHPFRSRYTKLDRVPYANALSPGAPYCGQSLVQDFEKLFQTLRPDRIYLPHPNDLHSDHWATHAFALYALEQLRESTHVSQQPDDENLFAYLIHYNYWPLPGGKNLHRALTPPRSMKTLDTAWLTADLKRVEVERKYRAIQFYKTQMKLIDDHLVNFARRNELFGRVPTLHLAHDSTQPLVYSEVPPHSVWSRLRQYNEIREIGWHGGDKRLVCEVQFFNTLRSQSEVRLHIKPIRKKLQNVLVSLRKGRLYLNGQLTDDRFCFTGYARSLTLQVPLEILGNARKILLGIEIHRSKKLVGRSAYRLIVLE
;
A
#
# COMPACT_ATOMS: atom_id res chain seq x y z
N MET A 1 23.94 -14.15 45.65
CA MET A 1 24.04 -13.65 44.26
C MET A 1 22.63 -13.32 43.81
N SER A 2 22.35 -12.06 43.50
CA SER A 2 21.05 -11.65 42.94
C SER A 2 20.86 -12.32 41.57
N PRO A 3 19.65 -12.79 41.22
CA PRO A 3 19.41 -13.33 39.90
C PRO A 3 19.70 -12.25 38.84
N PRO A 4 20.21 -12.63 37.65
CA PRO A 4 20.42 -11.66 36.58
C PRO A 4 19.07 -11.03 36.23
N VAL A 5 19.00 -9.71 36.37
CA VAL A 5 17.88 -8.92 35.84
C VAL A 5 17.81 -9.23 34.35
N PRO A 6 16.67 -9.73 33.82
CA PRO A 6 16.55 -9.98 32.39
C PRO A 6 16.85 -8.66 31.67
N ALA A 7 17.77 -8.70 30.70
CA ALA A 7 18.11 -7.54 29.89
C ALA A 7 16.81 -6.95 29.35
N ARG A 8 16.48 -5.72 29.76
CA ARG A 8 15.31 -4.99 29.26
C ARG A 8 15.47 -4.96 27.74
N ALA A 9 14.51 -5.52 27.01
CA ALA A 9 14.49 -5.40 25.55
C ALA A 9 14.66 -3.92 25.19
N LEU A 10 15.57 -3.62 24.27
CA LEU A 10 15.80 -2.26 23.80
C LEU A 10 14.46 -1.66 23.35
N GLU A 11 14.17 -0.44 23.82
CA GLU A 11 13.00 0.34 23.42
C GLU A 11 12.97 0.45 21.88
N LYS A 12 11.84 0.09 21.27
CA LYS A 12 11.67 0.13 19.82
C LYS A 12 10.97 1.39 19.37
N THR A 13 11.31 1.87 18.19
CA THR A 13 10.56 2.88 17.46
C THR A 13 9.62 2.20 16.48
N VAL A 14 8.32 2.46 16.59
CA VAL A 14 7.27 1.85 15.78
C VAL A 14 6.57 2.92 14.96
N LEU A 15 6.41 2.68 13.65
CA LEU A 15 5.70 3.58 12.74
C LEU A 15 4.48 2.89 12.13
N ILE A 16 3.30 3.46 12.33
CA ILE A 16 2.07 3.06 11.65
C ILE A 16 1.80 4.01 10.50
N LEU A 17 1.76 3.49 9.27
CA LEU A 17 1.39 4.22 8.07
C LEU A 17 -0.08 3.97 7.78
N ALA A 18 -0.91 5.01 7.85
CA ALA A 18 -2.36 4.95 7.71
C ALA A 18 -2.83 5.80 6.53
N PRO A 19 -3.36 5.19 5.44
CA PRO A 19 -3.86 5.92 4.28
C PRO A 19 -4.87 7.02 4.64
N HIS A 20 -5.82 6.72 5.53
CA HIS A 20 -6.87 7.63 5.97
C HIS A 20 -6.93 7.78 7.50
N PRO A 21 -7.52 8.89 8.01
CA PRO A 21 -7.82 9.04 9.42
C PRO A 21 -8.93 8.08 9.88
N ASP A 22 -8.54 6.97 10.51
CA ASP A 22 -9.31 5.84 11.06
C ASP A 22 -8.48 4.56 10.96
N ASP A 23 -7.80 4.36 9.82
CA ASP A 23 -7.02 3.17 9.50
C ASP A 23 -6.00 2.79 10.58
N GLU A 24 -5.37 3.79 11.22
CA GLU A 24 -4.35 3.56 12.26
C GLU A 24 -4.91 2.79 13.46
N VAL A 25 -6.15 3.07 13.85
CA VAL A 25 -6.82 2.38 14.95
C VAL A 25 -7.48 1.10 14.45
N LEU A 26 -8.08 1.10 13.25
CA LEU A 26 -8.70 -0.10 12.67
C LEU A 26 -7.67 -1.23 12.52
N ALA A 27 -6.50 -0.92 11.97
CA ALA A 27 -5.43 -1.88 11.74
C ALA A 27 -4.67 -2.24 13.02
N ALA A 28 -4.24 -1.23 13.79
CA ALA A 28 -3.18 -1.38 14.78
C ALA A 28 -3.53 -0.79 16.17
N GLY A 29 -4.80 -0.49 16.47
CA GLY A 29 -5.20 0.06 17.76
C GLY A 29 -4.82 -0.82 18.97
N GLY A 30 -4.75 -2.13 18.80
CA GLY A 30 -4.24 -3.09 19.78
C GLY A 30 -2.71 -3.07 19.86
N ALA A 31 -2.03 -3.16 18.72
CA ALA A 31 -0.57 -3.07 18.63
C ALA A 31 -0.03 -1.76 19.23
N ILE A 32 -0.69 -0.62 19.00
CA ILE A 32 -0.36 0.67 19.62
C ILE A 32 -0.39 0.54 21.15
N GLN A 33 -1.46 -0.03 21.72
CA GLN A 33 -1.58 -0.21 23.17
C GLN A 33 -0.48 -1.13 23.72
N GLN A 34 -0.18 -2.23 23.02
CA GLN A 34 0.81 -3.21 23.45
C GLN A 34 2.24 -2.67 23.38
N HIS A 35 2.58 -1.91 22.33
CA HIS A 35 3.86 -1.24 22.17
C HIS A 35 4.06 -0.17 23.25
N LEU A 36 3.07 0.71 23.46
CA LEU A 36 3.13 1.71 24.53
C LEU A 36 3.29 1.06 25.93
N ALA A 37 2.62 -0.06 26.18
CA ALA A 37 2.75 -0.80 27.44
C ALA A 37 4.12 -1.46 27.63
N GLN A 38 4.83 -1.77 26.53
CA GLN A 38 6.21 -2.28 26.54
C GLN A 38 7.26 -1.17 26.73
N GLY A 39 6.82 0.09 26.66
CA GLY A 39 7.70 1.26 26.70
C GLY A 39 8.29 1.62 25.33
N ASP A 40 7.76 1.06 24.24
CA ASP A 40 8.15 1.42 22.88
C ASP A 40 7.65 2.82 22.51
N THR A 41 8.41 3.51 21.66
CA THR A 41 8.01 4.80 21.09
C THR A 41 7.22 4.57 19.81
N VAL A 42 5.93 4.91 19.85
CA VAL A 42 5.01 4.73 18.72
C VAL A 42 4.80 6.05 17.98
N HIS A 43 4.74 5.99 16.66
CA HIS A 43 4.43 7.08 15.74
C HIS A 43 3.35 6.66 14.74
N VAL A 44 2.52 7.61 14.30
CA VAL A 44 1.49 7.40 13.28
C VAL A 44 1.66 8.43 12.18
N ALA A 45 1.65 8.02 10.91
CA ALA A 45 1.62 8.90 9.76
C ALA A 45 0.31 8.70 8.97
N LEU A 46 -0.50 9.76 8.94
CA LEU A 46 -1.73 9.84 8.16
C LEU A 46 -1.41 10.38 6.77
N ILE A 47 -1.50 9.51 5.75
CA ILE A 47 -1.01 9.82 4.40
C ILE A 47 -1.93 10.83 3.71
N THR A 48 -3.24 10.58 3.74
CA THR A 48 -4.25 11.53 3.27
C THR A 48 -4.98 12.20 4.42
N SER A 49 -5.74 13.26 4.12
CA SER A 49 -6.61 13.92 5.09
C SER A 49 -8.03 13.35 5.14
N GLY A 50 -8.37 12.34 4.33
CA GLY A 50 -9.74 11.81 4.25
C GLY A 50 -10.79 12.83 3.77
N ASP A 51 -10.36 13.82 2.98
CA ASP A 51 -11.15 14.96 2.50
C ASP A 51 -11.90 14.69 1.18
N GLY A 52 -12.00 13.43 0.76
CA GLY A 52 -12.55 12.98 -0.52
C GLY A 52 -13.96 12.38 -0.44
N GLN A 53 -14.75 12.75 0.57
CA GLN A 53 -16.08 12.18 0.82
C GLN A 53 -17.21 13.16 0.51
N ARG A 54 -18.10 12.79 -0.43
CA ARG A 54 -19.15 13.67 -0.98
C ARG A 54 -20.40 13.86 -0.13
N LEU A 55 -20.57 13.10 0.96
CA LEU A 55 -21.84 13.06 1.71
C LEU A 55 -22.13 14.41 2.38
N GLY A 56 -22.99 15.21 1.73
CA GLY A 56 -23.36 16.57 2.16
C GLY A 56 -22.30 17.65 1.89
N VAL A 57 -21.19 17.29 1.25
CA VAL A 57 -20.05 18.18 0.99
C VAL A 57 -20.08 18.64 -0.47
N LEU A 58 -20.39 19.93 -0.67
CA LEU A 58 -20.62 20.51 -2.01
C LEU A 58 -19.62 21.60 -2.39
N SER A 59 -18.69 21.97 -1.51
CA SER A 59 -17.71 23.03 -1.78
C SER A 59 -16.30 22.62 -1.35
N GLN A 60 -15.29 23.22 -2.02
CA GLN A 60 -13.88 23.05 -1.68
C GLN A 60 -13.62 23.26 -0.18
N ARG A 61 -14.12 24.36 0.39
CA ARG A 61 -13.95 24.68 1.82
C ARG A 61 -14.50 23.57 2.72
N LYS A 62 -15.69 23.04 2.42
CA LYS A 62 -16.28 21.97 3.24
C LYS A 62 -15.48 20.66 3.17
N PHE A 63 -14.80 20.37 2.06
CA PHE A 63 -13.87 19.23 1.98
C PHE A 63 -12.64 19.45 2.87
N LEU A 64 -12.05 20.64 2.85
CA LEU A 64 -10.93 20.99 3.73
C LEU A 64 -11.34 20.94 5.21
N ASP A 65 -12.50 21.49 5.56
CA ASP A 65 -13.05 21.42 6.92
C ASP A 65 -13.32 19.97 7.35
N LEU A 66 -13.72 19.08 6.42
CA LEU A 66 -13.84 17.65 6.70
C LEU A 66 -12.47 17.04 7.00
N GLY A 67 -11.44 17.36 6.21
CA GLY A 67 -10.09 16.90 6.46
C GLY A 67 -9.55 17.32 7.82
N GLU A 68 -9.78 18.57 8.24
CA GLU A 68 -9.42 19.05 9.58
C GLU A 68 -10.17 18.30 10.68
N ARG A 69 -11.48 18.10 10.52
CA ARG A 69 -12.28 17.33 11.49
C ARG A 69 -11.78 15.90 11.63
N ARG A 70 -11.52 15.21 10.52
CA ARG A 70 -11.02 13.83 10.52
C ARG A 70 -9.65 13.71 11.17
N PHE A 71 -8.75 14.67 10.92
CA PHE A 71 -7.46 14.71 11.61
C PHE A 71 -7.63 14.87 13.13
N ALA A 72 -8.52 15.77 13.57
CA ALA A 72 -8.83 15.93 15.00
C ALA A 72 -9.46 14.67 15.62
N GLU A 73 -10.27 13.92 14.86
CA GLU A 73 -10.82 12.63 15.30
C GLU A 73 -9.72 11.58 15.53
N SER A 74 -8.75 11.44 14.61
CA SER A 74 -7.57 10.60 14.81
C SER A 74 -6.76 11.01 16.03
N LEU A 75 -6.50 12.31 16.23
CA LEU A 75 -5.79 12.78 17.42
C LEU A 75 -6.54 12.39 18.71
N GLY A 76 -7.86 12.53 18.73
CA GLY A 76 -8.70 12.13 19.86
C GLY A 76 -8.63 10.63 20.14
N ALA A 77 -8.76 9.80 19.09
CA ALA A 77 -8.71 8.34 19.19
C ALA A 77 -7.34 7.85 19.69
N LEU A 78 -6.26 8.39 19.12
CA LEU A 78 -4.88 8.03 19.44
C LEU A 78 -4.48 8.49 20.84
N ASN A 79 -4.86 9.71 21.24
CA ASN A 79 -4.65 10.18 22.60
C ASN A 79 -5.41 9.32 23.63
N PHE A 80 -6.63 8.90 23.31
CA PHE A 80 -7.38 7.97 24.14
C PHE A 80 -6.64 6.63 24.34
N LEU A 81 -5.93 6.15 23.30
CA LEU A 81 -5.09 4.95 23.39
C LEU A 81 -3.73 5.19 24.10
N GLY A 82 -3.38 6.43 24.42
CA GLY A 82 -2.16 6.81 25.14
C GLY A 82 -1.06 7.42 24.26
N LEU A 83 -1.31 7.63 22.97
CA LEU A 83 -0.34 8.21 22.06
C LEU A 83 -0.31 9.74 22.17
N LYS A 84 0.89 10.32 22.22
CA LYS A 84 1.07 11.78 22.29
C LYS A 84 0.80 12.41 20.91
N SER A 85 0.11 13.55 20.87
CA SER A 85 -0.26 14.21 19.61
C SER A 85 0.94 14.59 18.73
N HIS A 86 2.11 14.88 19.30
CA HIS A 86 3.33 15.19 18.52
C HIS A 86 3.99 13.94 17.89
N HIS A 87 3.47 12.74 18.15
CA HIS A 87 3.86 11.51 17.45
C HIS A 87 2.92 11.19 16.28
N VAL A 88 1.96 12.08 15.97
CA VAL A 88 1.01 11.91 14.87
C VAL A 88 1.35 12.91 13.76
N TYR A 89 1.79 12.38 12.62
CA TYR A 89 2.18 13.15 11.45
C TYR A 89 1.04 13.17 10.44
N ARG A 90 0.66 14.37 10.00
CA ARG A 90 -0.23 14.56 8.86
C ARG A 90 0.63 14.78 7.62
N LEU A 91 0.50 13.96 6.58
CA LEU A 91 1.10 14.26 5.28
C LEU A 91 0.13 15.06 4.40
N GLY A 92 -1.16 14.72 4.44
CA GLY A 92 -2.22 15.54 3.85
C GLY A 92 -2.32 15.48 2.32
N TYR A 93 -1.84 14.40 1.71
CA TYR A 93 -2.01 14.11 0.28
C TYR A 93 -3.50 13.84 -0.07
N PRO A 94 -3.89 13.84 -1.36
CA PRO A 94 -5.29 13.86 -1.72
C PRO A 94 -5.95 12.51 -1.48
N ASP A 95 -7.06 12.52 -0.75
CA ASP A 95 -7.93 11.34 -0.61
C ASP A 95 -8.44 10.89 -1.99
N ARG A 96 -8.38 9.59 -2.25
CA ARG A 96 -8.64 8.90 -3.53
C ARG A 96 -7.69 9.29 -4.66
N GLY A 97 -6.52 9.81 -4.32
CA GLY A 97 -5.53 10.30 -5.26
C GLY A 97 -4.19 9.56 -5.23
N LEU A 98 -3.88 8.75 -4.21
CA LEU A 98 -2.52 8.21 -4.06
C LEU A 98 -2.13 7.28 -5.20
N ALA A 99 -3.02 6.38 -5.63
CA ALA A 99 -2.80 5.55 -6.81
C ALA A 99 -2.49 6.37 -8.07
N LYS A 100 -3.13 7.54 -8.21
CA LYS A 100 -2.88 8.45 -9.35
C LYS A 100 -1.52 9.13 -9.25
N LEU A 101 -1.04 9.44 -8.05
CA LEU A 101 0.31 9.95 -7.85
C LEU A 101 1.36 8.89 -8.23
N TRP A 102 1.04 7.62 -7.96
CA TRP A 102 1.91 6.50 -8.28
C TRP A 102 2.01 6.23 -9.79
N THR A 103 0.87 6.15 -10.48
CA THR A 103 0.82 5.69 -11.88
C THR A 103 0.95 6.81 -12.91
N ASP A 104 0.30 7.97 -12.66
CA ASP A 104 0.03 8.96 -13.70
C ASP A 104 0.70 10.32 -13.41
N HIS A 105 0.89 10.65 -12.13
CA HIS A 105 1.36 11.97 -11.66
C HIS A 105 2.62 11.82 -10.80
N TRP A 106 3.68 11.25 -11.37
CA TRP A 106 4.91 11.01 -10.63
C TRP A 106 5.68 12.29 -10.32
N ASP A 107 5.86 13.14 -11.33
CA ASP A 107 6.68 14.35 -11.23
C ASP A 107 5.85 15.61 -10.92
N SER A 108 6.52 16.65 -10.41
CA SER A 108 5.88 17.90 -10.01
C SER A 108 5.49 18.83 -11.17
N SER A 109 5.84 18.52 -12.42
CA SER A 109 5.47 19.35 -13.57
C SER A 109 3.99 19.20 -13.94
N HIS A 110 3.38 18.05 -13.59
CA HIS A 110 1.97 17.76 -13.82
C HIS A 110 1.30 17.22 -12.54
N PRO A 111 1.16 18.05 -11.49
CA PRO A 111 0.59 17.59 -10.23
C PRO A 111 -0.87 17.14 -10.41
N PHE A 112 -1.27 16.12 -9.65
CA PHE A 112 -2.63 15.63 -9.64
C PHE A 112 -3.58 16.66 -9.03
N ARG A 113 -4.67 16.96 -9.72
CA ARG A 113 -5.72 17.85 -9.18
C ARG A 113 -6.85 17.04 -8.55
N SER A 114 -7.03 17.20 -7.23
CA SER A 114 -8.11 16.53 -6.50
C SER A 114 -9.48 16.87 -7.06
N ARG A 115 -10.31 15.85 -7.28
CA ARG A 115 -11.70 16.03 -7.73
C ARG A 115 -12.58 16.68 -6.68
N TYR A 116 -12.17 16.65 -5.41
CA TYR A 116 -12.94 17.10 -4.25
C TYR A 116 -12.51 18.51 -3.86
N THR A 117 -11.28 18.66 -3.37
CA THR A 117 -10.73 19.95 -2.94
C THR A 117 -10.37 20.84 -4.13
N LYS A 118 -10.28 20.34 -5.37
CA LYS A 118 -9.85 21.10 -6.56
C LYS A 118 -8.42 21.65 -6.49
N LEU A 119 -7.66 21.26 -5.47
CA LEU A 119 -6.26 21.64 -5.25
C LEU A 119 -5.32 20.58 -5.83
N ASP A 120 -4.09 20.99 -6.06
CA ASP A 120 -2.99 20.21 -6.64
C ASP A 120 -1.76 20.13 -5.71
N ARG A 121 -1.96 20.49 -4.44
CA ARG A 121 -0.92 20.56 -3.41
C ARG A 121 -1.51 20.41 -2.01
N VAL A 122 -0.68 20.02 -1.05
CA VAL A 122 -1.04 19.85 0.36
C VAL A 122 -1.53 21.18 0.97
N PRO A 123 -2.80 21.30 1.36
CA PRO A 123 -3.39 22.57 1.79
C PRO A 123 -3.33 22.81 3.29
N TYR A 124 -2.76 21.89 4.05
CA TYR A 124 -2.85 21.87 5.51
C TYR A 124 -1.56 22.43 6.12
N ALA A 125 -1.68 23.53 6.87
CA ALA A 125 -0.53 24.22 7.45
C ALA A 125 0.24 23.37 8.47
N ASN A 126 -0.44 22.42 9.12
CA ASN A 126 0.14 21.48 10.07
C ASN A 126 0.59 20.15 9.44
N ALA A 127 0.63 20.06 8.10
CA ALA A 127 1.20 18.89 7.43
C ALA A 127 2.73 18.86 7.57
N LEU A 128 3.33 17.68 7.32
CA LEU A 128 4.77 17.46 7.34
C LEU A 128 5.50 18.34 6.30
N SER A 129 4.85 18.58 5.16
CA SER A 129 5.33 19.39 4.03
C SER A 129 4.18 20.21 3.42
N PRO A 130 3.75 21.31 4.07
CA PRO A 130 2.69 22.17 3.57
C PRO A 130 3.03 22.74 2.19
N GLY A 131 2.06 22.75 1.27
CA GLY A 131 2.27 23.23 -0.10
C GLY A 131 3.01 22.27 -1.03
N ALA A 132 3.41 21.08 -0.57
CA ALA A 132 3.99 20.06 -1.44
C ALA A 132 3.02 19.70 -2.58
N PRO A 133 3.49 19.65 -3.85
CA PRO A 133 2.63 19.30 -4.97
C PRO A 133 2.12 17.87 -4.82
N TYR A 134 0.91 17.61 -5.32
CA TYR A 134 0.32 16.28 -5.37
C TYR A 134 0.96 15.47 -6.50
N CYS A 135 2.18 15.00 -6.28
CA CYS A 135 2.88 14.07 -7.16
C CYS A 135 3.60 12.97 -6.37
N GLY A 136 3.97 11.90 -7.06
CA GLY A 136 4.65 10.76 -6.46
C GLY A 136 6.00 11.11 -5.82
N GLN A 137 6.79 11.99 -6.45
CA GLN A 137 8.09 12.42 -5.92
C GLN A 137 7.99 13.08 -4.56
N SER A 138 7.00 13.96 -4.36
CA SER A 138 6.80 14.62 -3.06
C SER A 138 6.42 13.62 -1.98
N LEU A 139 5.54 12.66 -2.28
CA LEU A 139 5.17 11.65 -1.29
C LEU A 139 6.34 10.72 -0.94
N VAL A 140 7.17 10.34 -1.92
CA VAL A 140 8.41 9.59 -1.65
C VAL A 140 9.34 10.38 -0.73
N GLN A 141 9.55 11.68 -0.99
CA GLN A 141 10.39 12.53 -0.15
C GLN A 141 9.88 12.63 1.29
N ASP A 142 8.56 12.70 1.50
CA ASP A 142 7.97 12.72 2.84
C ASP A 142 8.13 11.37 3.56
N PHE A 143 8.00 10.24 2.86
CA PHE A 143 8.33 8.93 3.42
C PHE A 143 9.81 8.81 3.79
N GLU A 144 10.71 9.23 2.90
CA GLU A 144 12.15 9.24 3.16
C GLU A 144 12.48 10.09 4.39
N LYS A 145 11.88 11.28 4.50
CA LYS A 145 12.02 12.17 5.65
C LYS A 145 11.55 11.50 6.95
N LEU A 146 10.40 10.81 6.95
CA LEU A 146 9.92 10.06 8.11
C LEU A 146 10.89 8.93 8.49
N PHE A 147 11.30 8.11 7.53
CA PHE A 147 12.18 6.95 7.79
C PHE A 147 13.57 7.37 8.27
N GLN A 148 14.10 8.48 7.75
CA GLN A 148 15.38 9.04 8.21
C GLN A 148 15.30 9.67 9.60
N THR A 149 14.20 10.38 9.89
CA THR A 149 14.01 11.08 11.16
C THR A 149 13.70 10.11 12.30
N LEU A 150 12.80 9.15 12.04
CA LEU A 150 12.30 8.25 13.06
C LEU A 150 13.15 6.98 13.20
N ARG A 151 13.83 6.55 12.13
CA ARG A 151 14.57 5.26 12.08
C ARG A 151 13.77 4.11 12.70
N PRO A 152 12.55 3.82 12.18
CA PRO A 152 11.65 2.89 12.83
C PRO A 152 12.22 1.48 12.82
N ASP A 153 12.18 0.78 13.96
CA ASP A 153 12.49 -0.65 14.05
C ASP A 153 11.37 -1.51 13.46
N ARG A 154 10.14 -0.99 13.42
CA ARG A 154 8.95 -1.68 12.89
C ARG A 154 8.05 -0.74 12.13
N ILE A 155 7.52 -1.21 10.99
CA ILE A 155 6.55 -0.45 10.19
C ILE A 155 5.30 -1.29 10.00
N TYR A 156 4.15 -0.73 10.40
CA TYR A 156 2.83 -1.25 10.04
C TYR A 156 2.30 -0.47 8.84
N LEU A 157 1.90 -1.16 7.79
CA LEU A 157 1.49 -0.55 6.52
C LEU A 157 0.37 -1.37 5.86
N PRO A 158 -0.40 -0.80 4.92
CA PRO A 158 -1.42 -1.57 4.22
C PRO A 158 -0.85 -2.75 3.44
N HIS A 159 -1.66 -3.77 3.23
CA HIS A 159 -1.33 -4.93 2.43
C HIS A 159 -1.40 -4.59 0.93
N PRO A 160 -0.47 -5.07 0.08
CA PRO A 160 -0.44 -4.71 -1.35
C PRO A 160 -1.66 -5.20 -2.14
N ASN A 161 -2.37 -6.22 -1.62
CA ASN A 161 -3.65 -6.73 -2.12
C ASN A 161 -4.90 -6.04 -1.54
N ASP A 162 -4.76 -4.99 -0.74
CA ASP A 162 -5.90 -4.18 -0.35
C ASP A 162 -6.55 -3.56 -1.61
N LEU A 163 -7.89 -3.55 -1.65
CA LEU A 163 -8.65 -3.15 -2.83
C LEU A 163 -8.84 -1.64 -2.92
N HIS A 164 -8.61 -0.89 -1.84
CA HIS A 164 -8.71 0.56 -1.87
C HIS A 164 -7.48 1.17 -2.56
N SER A 165 -7.72 2.11 -3.47
CA SER A 165 -6.66 2.70 -4.29
C SER A 165 -5.55 3.36 -3.47
N ASP A 166 -5.91 3.99 -2.36
CA ASP A 166 -4.93 4.65 -1.50
C ASP A 166 -4.18 3.68 -0.59
N HIS A 167 -4.74 2.50 -0.31
CA HIS A 167 -4.13 1.52 0.60
C HIS A 167 -2.96 0.83 -0.09
N TRP A 168 -3.20 0.17 -1.22
CA TRP A 168 -2.11 -0.49 -1.94
C TRP A 168 -1.08 0.52 -2.45
N ALA A 169 -1.48 1.76 -2.76
CA ALA A 169 -0.55 2.81 -3.17
C ALA A 169 0.35 3.25 -2.01
N THR A 170 -0.21 3.43 -0.81
CA THR A 170 0.58 3.68 0.40
C THR A 170 1.64 2.59 0.62
N HIS A 171 1.27 1.31 0.44
CA HIS A 171 2.24 0.21 0.49
C HIS A 171 3.36 0.39 -0.53
N ALA A 172 3.01 0.64 -1.80
CA ALA A 172 3.98 0.78 -2.87
C ALA A 172 4.93 1.97 -2.65
N PHE A 173 4.41 3.12 -2.23
CA PHE A 173 5.21 4.30 -1.90
C PHE A 173 6.15 4.06 -0.73
N ALA A 174 5.64 3.48 0.37
CA ALA A 174 6.42 3.20 1.56
C ALA A 174 7.57 2.23 1.24
N LEU A 175 7.27 1.12 0.56
CA LEU A 175 8.29 0.12 0.21
C LEU A 175 9.33 0.70 -0.76
N TYR A 176 8.89 1.48 -1.76
CA TYR A 176 9.81 2.14 -2.68
C TYR A 176 10.74 3.13 -1.98
N ALA A 177 10.21 4.01 -1.12
CA ALA A 177 11.02 4.96 -0.36
C ALA A 177 11.99 4.25 0.59
N LEU A 178 11.55 3.20 1.27
CA LEU A 178 12.38 2.40 2.17
C LEU A 178 13.55 1.75 1.42
N GLU A 179 13.28 1.14 0.27
CA GLU A 179 14.31 0.51 -0.55
C GLU A 179 15.31 1.52 -1.13
N GLN A 180 14.86 2.71 -1.51
CA GLN A 180 15.76 3.78 -1.96
C GLN A 180 16.72 4.23 -0.85
N LEU A 181 16.25 4.23 0.40
CA LEU A 181 17.12 4.50 1.55
C LEU A 181 18.07 3.34 1.84
N ARG A 182 17.59 2.09 1.84
CA ARG A 182 18.42 0.89 2.04
C ARG A 182 19.54 0.80 0.99
N GLU A 183 19.27 1.20 -0.26
CA GLU A 183 20.28 1.21 -1.33
C GLU A 183 21.26 2.40 -1.22
N SER A 184 20.79 3.58 -0.79
CA SER A 184 21.62 4.80 -0.76
C SER A 184 22.41 5.00 0.54
N THR A 185 21.96 4.41 1.63
CA THR A 185 22.66 4.44 2.91
C THR A 185 23.26 3.05 3.10
N HIS A 186 24.58 2.89 3.00
CA HIS A 186 25.29 1.64 3.29
C HIS A 186 25.20 1.22 4.79
N VAL A 187 24.15 1.66 5.49
CA VAL A 187 23.97 1.55 6.94
C VAL A 187 22.66 0.81 7.22
N SER A 188 22.78 -0.27 7.99
CA SER A 188 21.74 -1.24 8.39
C SER A 188 20.70 -0.72 9.40
N GLN A 189 20.35 0.58 9.35
CA GLN A 189 19.45 1.19 10.33
C GLN A 189 17.97 1.22 9.91
N GLN A 190 17.66 0.80 8.69
CA GLN A 190 16.28 0.65 8.25
C GLN A 190 15.77 -0.75 8.61
N PRO A 191 14.49 -0.88 9.01
CA PRO A 191 13.93 -2.18 9.37
C PRO A 191 14.04 -3.11 8.17
N ASP A 192 14.29 -4.39 8.39
CA ASP A 192 14.26 -5.44 7.36
C ASP A 192 12.81 -5.88 7.06
N ASP A 193 12.65 -6.83 6.13
CA ASP A 193 11.34 -7.30 5.70
C ASP A 193 10.58 -8.05 6.81
N GLU A 194 11.28 -8.61 7.80
CA GLU A 194 10.65 -9.26 8.95
C GLU A 194 9.96 -8.27 9.89
N ASN A 195 10.34 -7.00 9.81
CA ASN A 195 9.81 -5.92 10.61
C ASN A 195 8.78 -5.04 9.85
N LEU A 196 8.32 -5.51 8.68
CA LEU A 196 7.20 -4.93 7.95
C LEU A 196 5.91 -5.75 8.20
N PHE A 197 4.90 -5.10 8.76
CA PHE A 197 3.64 -5.72 9.17
C PHE A 197 2.49 -5.20 8.31
N ALA A 198 2.13 -5.96 7.27
CA ALA A 198 1.09 -5.60 6.31
C ALA A 198 -0.31 -5.87 6.88
N TYR A 199 -1.13 -4.83 7.07
CA TYR A 199 -2.52 -4.97 7.54
C TYR A 199 -3.53 -4.83 6.39
N LEU A 200 -4.73 -5.37 6.56
CA LEU A 200 -5.80 -5.30 5.56
C LEU A 200 -7.02 -4.56 6.13
N ILE A 201 -7.63 -3.67 5.35
CA ILE A 201 -8.87 -2.98 5.75
C ILE A 201 -9.94 -3.16 4.68
N HIS A 202 -9.65 -2.87 3.41
CA HIS A 202 -10.66 -2.97 2.36
C HIS A 202 -10.48 -4.21 1.51
N TYR A 203 -11.27 -5.24 1.81
CA TYR A 203 -11.22 -6.49 1.06
C TYR A 203 -12.57 -7.20 0.96
N ASN A 204 -13.30 -6.94 -0.12
CA ASN A 204 -14.63 -7.50 -0.36
C ASN A 204 -15.57 -7.29 0.84
N TYR A 205 -16.08 -8.39 1.42
CA TYR A 205 -16.92 -8.40 2.62
C TYR A 205 -16.16 -8.72 3.90
N TRP A 206 -14.83 -8.81 3.84
CA TRP A 206 -14.01 -9.10 5.01
C TRP A 206 -13.93 -7.85 5.92
N PRO A 207 -13.89 -8.04 7.26
CA PRO A 207 -13.93 -9.32 7.96
C PRO A 207 -15.37 -9.81 8.23
N LEU A 208 -15.53 -11.13 8.24
CA LEU A 208 -16.82 -11.81 8.49
C LEU A 208 -16.82 -12.55 9.85
N PRO A 209 -17.96 -12.60 10.57
CA PRO A 209 -19.19 -11.85 10.29
C PRO A 209 -18.99 -10.35 10.47
N GLY A 210 -19.82 -9.55 9.81
CA GLY A 210 -19.87 -8.11 10.01
C GLY A 210 -20.47 -7.71 11.37
N GLY A 211 -20.39 -6.43 11.71
CA GLY A 211 -20.83 -5.84 12.96
C GLY A 211 -19.88 -6.02 14.15
N LYS A 212 -20.37 -5.61 15.32
CA LYS A 212 -19.66 -5.63 16.61
C LYS A 212 -19.50 -7.06 17.14
N ASN A 213 -18.34 -7.67 16.89
CA ASN A 213 -18.01 -9.02 17.36
C ASN A 213 -16.69 -9.03 18.16
N LEU A 214 -16.66 -8.34 19.30
CA LEU A 214 -15.45 -8.15 20.12
C LEU A 214 -14.75 -9.46 20.53
N HIS A 215 -15.49 -10.55 20.69
CA HIS A 215 -14.98 -11.85 21.11
C HIS A 215 -14.46 -12.72 19.96
N ARG A 216 -14.70 -12.34 18.70
CA ARG A 216 -14.28 -13.13 17.53
C ARG A 216 -12.89 -12.72 17.06
N ALA A 217 -12.16 -13.68 16.50
CA ALA A 217 -10.88 -13.41 15.87
C ALA A 217 -11.06 -12.93 14.42
N LEU A 218 -10.19 -12.02 13.99
CA LEU A 218 -9.84 -11.85 12.59
C LEU A 218 -9.08 -13.08 12.11
N THR A 219 -9.49 -13.58 10.96
CA THR A 219 -8.77 -14.63 10.22
C THR A 219 -8.49 -14.12 8.81
N PRO A 220 -7.41 -14.58 8.15
CA PRO A 220 -7.13 -14.19 6.77
C PRO A 220 -8.33 -14.42 5.85
N PRO A 221 -8.62 -13.52 4.90
CA PRO A 221 -9.62 -13.77 3.88
C PRO A 221 -9.36 -15.12 3.22
N ARG A 222 -10.40 -15.94 3.03
CA ARG A 222 -10.27 -17.32 2.51
C ARG A 222 -9.45 -17.38 1.23
N SER A 223 -9.66 -16.38 0.37
CA SER A 223 -9.01 -16.27 -0.92
C SER A 223 -7.52 -15.90 -0.85
N MET A 224 -7.09 -15.24 0.23
CA MET A 224 -5.70 -14.86 0.44
C MET A 224 -4.88 -15.92 1.19
N LYS A 225 -5.51 -17.00 1.68
CA LYS A 225 -4.81 -18.09 2.38
C LYS A 225 -3.86 -18.89 1.48
N THR A 226 -4.07 -18.83 0.17
CA THR A 226 -3.26 -19.52 -0.84
C THR A 226 -2.13 -18.66 -1.40
N LEU A 227 -2.07 -17.38 -0.98
CA LEU A 227 -0.99 -16.49 -1.34
C LEU A 227 0.25 -16.77 -0.47
N ASP A 228 1.36 -16.17 -0.87
CA ASP A 228 2.65 -16.21 -0.19
C ASP A 228 2.76 -15.28 1.04
N THR A 229 1.65 -14.64 1.45
CA THR A 229 1.60 -13.85 2.67
C THR A 229 1.73 -14.75 3.90
N ALA A 230 2.80 -14.57 4.68
CA ALA A 230 2.93 -15.21 5.99
C ALA A 230 2.11 -14.43 7.02
N TRP A 231 0.92 -14.94 7.33
CA TRP A 231 -0.03 -14.30 8.25
C TRP A 231 0.40 -14.43 9.72
N LEU A 232 0.29 -13.32 10.44
CA LEU A 232 0.61 -13.15 11.85
C LEU A 232 -0.63 -12.64 12.59
N THR A 233 -0.82 -13.12 13.81
CA THR A 233 -1.91 -12.67 14.68
C THR A 233 -1.36 -12.10 15.97
N ALA A 234 -1.84 -10.91 16.35
CA ALA A 234 -1.56 -10.31 17.65
C ALA A 234 -2.81 -10.41 18.52
N ASP A 235 -2.82 -11.34 19.47
CA ASP A 235 -3.94 -11.51 20.40
C ASP A 235 -4.03 -10.30 21.34
N LEU A 236 -5.27 -9.86 21.59
CA LEU A 236 -5.58 -8.72 22.44
C LEU A 236 -6.26 -9.18 23.72
N LYS A 237 -5.86 -8.57 24.84
CA LYS A 237 -6.58 -8.72 26.11
C LYS A 237 -7.97 -8.08 25.97
N ARG A 238 -8.95 -8.57 26.73
CA ARG A 238 -10.32 -8.02 26.71
C ARG A 238 -10.36 -6.49 26.86
N VAL A 239 -9.53 -5.95 27.76
CA VAL A 239 -9.42 -4.49 27.98
C VAL A 239 -8.86 -3.76 26.75
N GLU A 240 -7.90 -4.35 26.03
CA GLU A 240 -7.32 -3.78 24.80
C GLU A 240 -8.35 -3.77 23.67
N VAL A 241 -9.17 -4.83 23.56
CA VAL A 241 -10.29 -4.91 22.60
C VAL A 241 -11.35 -3.85 22.89
N GLU A 242 -11.76 -3.71 24.14
CA GLU A 242 -12.77 -2.72 24.54
C GLU A 242 -12.27 -1.29 24.33
N ARG A 243 -11.00 -1.01 24.64
CA ARG A 243 -10.37 0.29 24.37
C ARG A 243 -10.26 0.55 22.88
N LYS A 244 -9.85 -0.43 22.05
CA LYS A 244 -9.86 -0.31 20.60
C LYS A 244 -11.26 0.01 20.07
N TYR A 245 -12.29 -0.70 20.52
CA TYR A 245 -13.67 -0.41 20.15
C TYR A 245 -14.09 1.02 20.50
N ARG A 246 -13.75 1.51 21.70
CA ARG A 246 -14.05 2.90 22.11
C ARG A 246 -13.27 3.92 21.29
N ALA A 247 -12.01 3.66 20.96
CA ALA A 247 -11.20 4.51 20.10
C ALA A 247 -11.83 4.65 18.70
N ILE A 248 -12.37 3.56 18.13
CA ILE A 248 -13.11 3.59 16.86
C ILE A 248 -14.33 4.55 16.92
N GLN A 249 -14.96 4.73 18.07
CA GLN A 249 -16.11 5.65 18.20
C GLN A 249 -15.72 7.14 18.12
N PHE A 250 -14.42 7.49 18.16
CA PHE A 250 -13.98 8.87 18.00
C PHE A 250 -14.13 9.38 16.56
N TYR A 251 -14.15 8.49 15.56
CA TYR A 251 -14.31 8.84 14.14
C TYR A 251 -15.76 9.16 13.78
N LYS A 252 -16.35 10.17 14.43
CA LYS A 252 -17.77 10.53 14.32
C LYS A 252 -18.19 10.83 12.88
N THR A 253 -17.30 11.41 12.06
CA THR A 253 -17.56 11.62 10.63
C THR A 253 -17.78 10.31 9.89
N GLN A 254 -17.01 9.27 10.22
CA GLN A 254 -17.05 7.96 9.56
C GLN A 254 -18.12 7.05 10.15
N MET A 255 -18.32 7.09 11.47
CA MET A 255 -19.38 6.35 12.16
C MET A 255 -20.77 6.70 11.64
N LYS A 256 -21.00 7.93 11.16
CA LYS A 256 -22.29 8.30 10.53
C LYS A 256 -22.53 7.67 9.16
N LEU A 257 -21.49 7.14 8.52
CA LEU A 257 -21.52 6.69 7.13
C LEU A 257 -21.36 5.17 7.01
N ILE A 258 -20.47 4.60 7.81
CA ILE A 258 -19.99 3.23 7.69
C ILE A 258 -19.70 2.60 9.08
N ASP A 259 -20.50 2.90 10.10
CA ASP A 259 -20.35 2.36 11.46
C ASP A 259 -20.11 0.85 11.49
N ASP A 260 -20.95 0.10 10.79
CA ASP A 260 -20.89 -1.36 10.73
C ASP A 260 -19.57 -1.84 10.14
N HIS A 261 -18.97 -1.09 9.21
CA HIS A 261 -17.66 -1.42 8.68
C HIS A 261 -16.53 -1.11 9.67
N LEU A 262 -16.57 0.05 10.35
CA LEU A 262 -15.53 0.44 11.30
C LEU A 262 -15.45 -0.53 12.48
N VAL A 263 -16.60 -0.89 13.07
CA VAL A 263 -16.63 -1.78 14.24
C VAL A 263 -16.27 -3.23 13.92
N ASN A 264 -16.16 -3.60 12.64
CA ASN A 264 -15.68 -4.91 12.21
C ASN A 264 -14.27 -5.22 12.67
N PHE A 265 -13.46 -4.19 12.89
CA PHE A 265 -12.05 -4.31 13.29
C PHE A 265 -11.85 -4.38 14.80
N ALA A 266 -12.91 -4.16 15.58
CA ALA A 266 -12.92 -4.43 17.01
C ALA A 266 -13.12 -5.95 17.22
N ARG A 267 -12.01 -6.67 17.32
CA ARG A 267 -11.90 -8.14 17.38
C ARG A 267 -10.88 -8.54 18.44
N ARG A 268 -10.87 -9.81 18.84
CA ARG A 268 -9.97 -10.31 19.91
C ARG A 268 -8.49 -10.40 19.52
N ASN A 269 -8.18 -10.17 18.26
CA ASN A 269 -6.82 -10.10 17.72
C ASN A 269 -6.76 -9.07 16.59
N GLU A 270 -5.54 -8.67 16.27
CA GLU A 270 -5.19 -8.01 15.02
C GLU A 270 -4.52 -8.99 14.08
N LEU A 271 -4.63 -8.71 12.78
CA LEU A 271 -4.11 -9.58 11.73
C LEU A 271 -3.15 -8.78 10.86
N PHE A 272 -1.92 -9.29 10.75
CA PHE A 272 -0.86 -8.74 9.93
C PHE A 272 -0.32 -9.81 8.98
N GLY A 273 0.40 -9.41 7.95
CA GLY A 273 1.08 -10.30 7.03
C GLY A 273 2.50 -9.84 6.78
N ARG A 274 3.41 -10.79 6.61
CA ARG A 274 4.70 -10.54 5.97
C ARG A 274 4.58 -10.91 4.50
N VAL A 275 4.84 -9.94 3.63
CA VAL A 275 4.85 -10.14 2.18
C VAL A 275 6.30 -10.32 1.76
N PRO A 276 6.69 -11.49 1.23
CA PRO A 276 8.09 -11.75 0.94
C PRO A 276 8.59 -10.90 -0.22
N THR A 277 9.85 -10.46 -0.12
CA THR A 277 10.61 -10.00 -1.28
C THR A 277 10.88 -11.18 -2.21
N LEU A 278 10.71 -10.95 -3.49
CA LEU A 278 10.89 -11.96 -4.52
C LEU A 278 12.34 -11.93 -5.01
N HIS A 279 13.04 -13.06 -4.92
CA HIS A 279 14.42 -13.18 -5.37
C HIS A 279 14.47 -13.88 -6.73
N LEU A 280 14.97 -13.18 -7.73
CA LEU A 280 15.09 -13.67 -9.11
C LEU A 280 16.56 -13.93 -9.43
N ALA A 281 16.95 -15.20 -9.49
CA ALA A 281 18.30 -15.57 -9.89
C ALA A 281 18.56 -15.22 -11.36
N HIS A 282 19.75 -14.67 -11.65
CA HIS A 282 20.17 -14.20 -12.97
C HIS A 282 19.92 -15.21 -14.10
N ASP A 283 20.19 -16.49 -13.84
CA ASP A 283 20.16 -17.57 -14.84
C ASP A 283 19.00 -18.56 -14.64
N SER A 284 18.00 -18.21 -13.82
CA SER A 284 16.85 -19.10 -13.62
C SER A 284 16.04 -19.19 -14.91
N THR A 285 15.90 -20.39 -15.45
CA THR A 285 14.95 -20.70 -16.53
C THR A 285 13.57 -21.07 -15.99
N GLN A 286 13.44 -21.28 -14.68
CA GLN A 286 12.15 -21.51 -14.03
C GLN A 286 11.54 -20.18 -13.58
N PRO A 287 10.27 -19.92 -13.95
CA PRO A 287 9.60 -18.71 -13.55
C PRO A 287 9.34 -18.70 -12.03
N LEU A 288 9.68 -17.60 -11.37
CA LEU A 288 9.17 -17.30 -10.05
C LEU A 288 7.71 -16.89 -10.19
N VAL A 289 6.80 -17.78 -9.81
CA VAL A 289 5.35 -17.57 -9.98
C VAL A 289 4.73 -17.02 -8.71
N TYR A 290 4.09 -15.86 -8.83
CA TYR A 290 3.20 -15.31 -7.82
C TYR A 290 1.76 -15.44 -8.28
N SER A 291 0.93 -16.08 -7.45
CA SER A 291 -0.50 -16.23 -7.70
C SER A 291 -1.26 -14.99 -7.24
N GLU A 292 -2.23 -14.59 -8.03
CA GLU A 292 -3.18 -13.55 -7.70
C GLU A 292 -4.51 -14.15 -7.26
N VAL A 293 -5.25 -13.36 -6.50
CA VAL A 293 -6.52 -13.83 -5.96
C VAL A 293 -7.60 -13.87 -7.06
N PRO A 294 -8.44 -14.93 -7.16
CA PRO A 294 -9.51 -14.98 -8.14
C PRO A 294 -10.55 -13.85 -8.03
N PRO A 295 -11.33 -13.59 -9.10
CA PRO A 295 -12.44 -12.65 -9.08
C PRO A 295 -13.49 -13.02 -8.03
N HIS A 296 -13.78 -12.10 -7.11
CA HIS A 296 -14.72 -12.40 -6.02
C HIS A 296 -16.03 -11.61 -6.04
N SER A 297 -16.12 -10.50 -6.77
CA SER A 297 -17.38 -9.75 -6.88
C SER A 297 -18.35 -10.41 -7.88
N VAL A 298 -19.65 -10.35 -7.60
CA VAL A 298 -20.70 -10.82 -8.52
C VAL A 298 -20.59 -10.09 -9.88
N TRP A 299 -20.24 -8.80 -9.84
CA TRP A 299 -20.01 -7.98 -11.03
C TRP A 299 -18.76 -8.39 -11.83
N SER A 300 -17.70 -8.86 -11.18
CA SER A 300 -16.50 -9.32 -11.88
C SER A 300 -16.67 -10.69 -12.51
N ARG A 301 -17.45 -11.57 -11.87
CA ARG A 301 -17.89 -12.84 -12.46
C ARG A 301 -18.83 -12.63 -13.64
N LEU A 302 -19.84 -11.76 -13.51
CA LEU A 302 -20.80 -11.45 -14.59
C LEU A 302 -20.13 -10.77 -15.79
N ARG A 303 -19.12 -9.92 -15.58
CA ARG A 303 -18.45 -9.17 -16.67
C ARG A 303 -17.21 -9.85 -17.24
N GLN A 304 -16.82 -11.02 -16.71
CA GLN A 304 -15.60 -11.74 -17.09
C GLN A 304 -14.41 -10.76 -17.19
N TYR A 305 -14.14 -10.04 -16.10
CA TYR A 305 -12.98 -9.16 -16.11
C TYR A 305 -11.70 -10.00 -16.29
N ASN A 306 -10.77 -9.45 -17.08
CA ASN A 306 -9.51 -10.11 -17.39
C ASN A 306 -8.64 -9.88 -16.17
N GLU A 307 -8.77 -10.76 -15.19
CA GLU A 307 -8.04 -10.68 -13.94
C GLU A 307 -6.79 -11.55 -14.05
N ILE A 308 -5.70 -11.05 -13.51
CA ILE A 308 -4.41 -11.72 -13.48
C ILE A 308 -4.56 -12.91 -12.55
N ARG A 309 -4.13 -14.08 -13.02
CA ARG A 309 -4.14 -15.33 -12.26
C ARG A 309 -2.78 -15.57 -11.64
N GLU A 310 -1.73 -15.48 -12.44
CA GLU A 310 -0.37 -15.76 -12.04
C GLU A 310 0.55 -14.79 -12.78
N ILE A 311 1.64 -14.41 -12.13
CA ILE A 311 2.72 -13.69 -12.75
C ILE A 311 4.02 -14.45 -12.51
N GLY A 312 4.63 -14.92 -13.59
CA GLY A 312 5.94 -15.55 -13.62
C GLY A 312 7.03 -14.55 -13.99
N TRP A 313 8.20 -14.69 -13.37
CA TRP A 313 9.39 -13.91 -13.71
C TRP A 313 10.56 -14.83 -13.93
N HIS A 314 11.37 -14.55 -14.94
CA HIS A 314 12.68 -15.18 -15.04
C HIS A 314 13.69 -14.22 -15.65
N GLY A 315 14.95 -14.37 -15.22
CA GLY A 315 16.09 -13.72 -15.85
C GLY A 315 16.32 -14.36 -17.21
N GLY A 316 16.45 -13.54 -18.24
CA GLY A 316 17.08 -13.95 -19.49
C GLY A 316 18.33 -13.10 -19.71
N ASP A 317 19.15 -13.47 -20.69
CA ASP A 317 20.37 -12.72 -21.07
C ASP A 317 20.08 -11.21 -21.23
N LYS A 318 20.34 -10.44 -20.15
CA LYS A 318 20.09 -9.00 -20.02
C LYS A 318 18.62 -8.55 -20.16
N ARG A 319 17.66 -9.45 -19.92
CA ARG A 319 16.21 -9.16 -20.04
C ARG A 319 15.44 -9.62 -18.81
N LEU A 320 14.49 -8.81 -18.38
CA LEU A 320 13.41 -9.23 -17.49
C LEU A 320 12.28 -9.82 -18.32
N VAL A 321 11.96 -11.09 -18.10
CA VAL A 321 10.80 -11.74 -18.73
C VAL A 321 9.65 -11.79 -17.73
N CYS A 322 8.50 -11.25 -18.13
CA CYS A 322 7.25 -11.22 -17.38
C CYS A 322 6.22 -12.11 -18.08
N GLU A 323 5.80 -13.17 -17.42
CA GLU A 323 4.72 -14.04 -17.88
C GLU A 323 3.47 -13.75 -17.08
N VAL A 324 2.40 -13.32 -17.75
CA VAL A 324 1.11 -13.01 -17.12
C VAL A 324 0.08 -14.01 -17.60
N GLN A 325 -0.48 -14.78 -16.67
CA GLN A 325 -1.61 -15.65 -16.95
C GLN A 325 -2.90 -14.99 -16.49
N PHE A 326 -3.99 -15.21 -17.23
CA PHE A 326 -5.29 -14.61 -16.95
C PHE A 326 -6.35 -15.67 -16.60
N PHE A 327 -7.27 -15.34 -15.69
CA PHE A 327 -8.43 -16.19 -15.41
C PHE A 327 -9.38 -16.30 -16.62
N ASN A 328 -9.47 -15.24 -17.43
CA ASN A 328 -10.36 -15.11 -18.60
C ASN A 328 -9.58 -14.63 -19.83
N THR A 329 -10.16 -14.81 -21.03
CA THR A 329 -9.51 -14.42 -22.28
C THR A 329 -9.30 -12.89 -22.38
N LEU A 330 -8.05 -12.46 -22.61
CA LEU A 330 -7.72 -11.05 -22.84
C LEU A 330 -8.44 -10.55 -24.10
N ARG A 331 -9.27 -9.51 -23.94
CA ARG A 331 -10.07 -8.95 -25.05
C ARG A 331 -9.20 -8.02 -25.88
N SER A 332 -9.42 -7.95 -27.19
CA SER A 332 -8.64 -7.12 -28.13
C SER A 332 -8.56 -5.62 -27.81
N GLN A 333 -9.56 -5.09 -27.07
CA GLN A 333 -9.58 -3.70 -26.61
C GLN A 333 -8.87 -3.47 -25.27
N SER A 334 -8.25 -4.50 -24.70
CA SER A 334 -7.53 -4.39 -23.43
C SER A 334 -6.16 -3.75 -23.66
N GLU A 335 -5.74 -2.94 -22.70
CA GLU A 335 -4.38 -2.45 -22.57
C GLU A 335 -3.78 -3.08 -21.31
N VAL A 336 -2.64 -3.76 -21.45
CA VAL A 336 -1.88 -4.29 -20.32
C VAL A 336 -0.75 -3.32 -20.04
N ARG A 337 -0.57 -2.91 -18.78
CA ARG A 337 0.43 -1.94 -18.33
C ARG A 337 1.31 -2.58 -17.26
N LEU A 338 2.59 -2.73 -17.55
CA LEU A 338 3.64 -3.05 -16.59
C LEU A 338 4.21 -1.75 -16.04
N HIS A 339 3.93 -1.51 -14.76
CA HIS A 339 4.52 -0.41 -14.00
C HIS A 339 5.76 -0.93 -13.30
N ILE A 340 6.94 -0.49 -13.73
CA ILE A 340 8.23 -0.88 -13.18
C ILE A 340 8.88 0.35 -12.54
N LYS A 341 9.24 0.21 -11.27
CA LYS A 341 9.84 1.26 -10.44
C LYS A 341 11.22 0.78 -10.00
N PRO A 342 12.28 1.10 -10.76
CA PRO A 342 13.64 0.74 -10.37
C PRO A 342 14.01 1.40 -9.04
N ILE A 343 14.60 0.64 -8.13
CA ILE A 343 15.20 1.20 -6.90
C ILE A 343 16.53 1.85 -7.28
N ARG A 344 16.42 3.02 -7.94
CA ARG A 344 17.56 3.84 -8.34
C ARG A 344 17.14 5.30 -8.40
N LYS A 345 17.78 6.17 -7.62
CA LYS A 345 17.38 7.58 -7.47
C LYS A 345 17.17 8.35 -8.79
N LYS A 346 17.91 8.03 -9.86
CA LYS A 346 17.80 8.74 -11.16
C LYS A 346 16.72 8.21 -12.10
N LEU A 347 16.26 6.96 -11.92
CA LEU A 347 15.32 6.33 -12.84
C LEU A 347 14.11 5.82 -12.05
N GLN A 348 13.05 6.63 -12.06
CA GLN A 348 11.98 6.50 -11.07
C GLN A 348 10.63 6.09 -11.66
N ASN A 349 10.48 5.96 -12.98
CA ASN A 349 9.23 5.50 -13.58
C ASN A 349 9.44 4.88 -14.97
N VAL A 350 9.15 3.59 -15.11
CA VAL A 350 9.16 2.87 -16.38
C VAL A 350 7.79 2.22 -16.57
N LEU A 351 7.05 2.67 -17.58
CA LEU A 351 5.77 2.11 -17.98
C LEU A 351 5.92 1.40 -19.32
N VAL A 352 5.78 0.08 -19.33
CA VAL A 352 5.66 -0.71 -20.55
C VAL A 352 4.20 -1.04 -20.77
N SER A 353 3.60 -0.62 -21.88
CA SER A 353 2.20 -0.93 -22.18
C SER A 353 2.01 -1.65 -23.51
N LEU A 354 1.16 -2.68 -23.50
CA LEU A 354 0.72 -3.41 -24.69
C LEU A 354 -0.69 -2.94 -25.05
N ARG A 355 -0.83 -2.28 -26.21
CA ARG A 355 -2.12 -1.79 -26.71
C ARG A 355 -2.23 -2.04 -28.20
N LYS A 356 -3.31 -2.69 -28.63
CA LYS A 356 -3.56 -3.04 -30.05
C LYS A 356 -2.38 -3.77 -30.71
N GLY A 357 -1.77 -4.73 -30.00
CA GLY A 357 -0.65 -5.53 -30.50
C GLY A 357 0.68 -4.77 -30.66
N ARG A 358 0.81 -3.59 -30.06
CA ARG A 358 2.04 -2.79 -30.07
C ARG A 358 2.48 -2.48 -28.64
N LEU A 359 3.80 -2.48 -28.43
CA LEU A 359 4.43 -2.13 -27.17
C LEU A 359 4.83 -0.65 -27.15
N TYR A 360 4.65 -0.03 -25.99
CA TYR A 360 5.01 1.36 -25.75
C TYR A 360 5.84 1.45 -24.47
N LEU A 361 6.93 2.22 -24.51
CA LEU A 361 7.73 2.61 -23.36
C LEU A 361 7.43 4.07 -23.04
N ASN A 362 6.84 4.33 -21.87
CA ASN A 362 6.45 5.68 -21.43
C ASN A 362 5.61 6.43 -22.48
N GLY A 363 4.77 5.70 -23.23
CA GLY A 363 3.91 6.24 -24.28
C GLY A 363 4.54 6.35 -25.67
N GLN A 364 5.85 6.12 -25.80
CA GLN A 364 6.55 6.07 -27.10
C GLN A 364 6.58 4.64 -27.63
N LEU A 365 6.41 4.46 -28.94
CA LEU A 365 6.46 3.12 -29.56
C LEU A 365 7.85 2.50 -29.35
N THR A 366 7.91 1.25 -28.91
CA THR A 366 9.18 0.55 -28.71
C THR A 366 9.81 0.09 -30.03
N ASP A 367 11.11 -0.18 -30.00
CA ASP A 367 11.81 -0.92 -31.05
C ASP A 367 11.70 -2.45 -30.86
N ASP A 368 12.46 -3.19 -31.64
CA ASP A 368 12.55 -4.65 -31.69
C ASP A 368 13.23 -5.30 -30.49
N ARG A 369 13.87 -4.52 -29.60
CA ARG A 369 14.43 -5.03 -28.34
C ARG A 369 13.35 -5.47 -27.36
N PHE A 370 12.15 -4.90 -27.49
CA PHE A 370 10.97 -5.31 -26.77
C PHE A 370 10.22 -6.37 -27.58
N CYS A 371 9.86 -7.48 -26.93
CA CYS A 371 9.01 -8.48 -27.57
C CYS A 371 7.89 -8.92 -26.65
N PHE A 372 6.81 -9.38 -27.26
CA PHE A 372 5.72 -10.05 -26.57
C PHE A 372 5.31 -11.30 -27.32
N THR A 373 4.87 -12.31 -26.57
CA THR A 373 4.32 -13.56 -27.14
C THR A 373 3.05 -13.97 -26.41
N GLY A 374 2.17 -14.69 -27.10
CA GLY A 374 0.91 -15.22 -26.56
C GLY A 374 -0.29 -14.25 -26.69
N TYR A 375 -1.46 -14.79 -27.05
CA TYR A 375 -2.74 -14.08 -27.01
C TYR A 375 -3.92 -15.05 -26.86
N ALA A 376 -4.45 -15.14 -25.65
CA ALA A 376 -5.81 -15.52 -25.27
C ALA A 376 -5.85 -15.57 -23.74
N ARG A 377 -5.13 -16.51 -23.13
CA ARG A 377 -5.08 -16.73 -21.66
C ARG A 377 -3.73 -16.45 -21.02
N SER A 378 -2.70 -16.15 -21.81
CA SER A 378 -1.37 -15.77 -21.34
C SER A 378 -0.78 -14.67 -22.22
N LEU A 379 0.15 -13.93 -21.64
CA LEU A 379 0.96 -12.90 -22.27
C LEU A 379 2.36 -12.95 -21.68
N THR A 380 3.38 -12.98 -22.52
CA THR A 380 4.78 -12.83 -22.11
C THR A 380 5.30 -11.48 -22.61
N LEU A 381 5.99 -10.72 -21.76
CA LEU A 381 6.62 -9.44 -22.07
C LEU A 381 8.09 -9.51 -21.72
N GLN A 382 8.97 -9.10 -22.64
CA GLN A 382 10.40 -8.99 -22.37
C GLN A 382 10.83 -7.53 -22.34
N VAL A 383 11.51 -7.14 -21.26
CA VAL A 383 12.00 -5.78 -21.03
C VAL A 383 13.52 -5.82 -20.87
N PRO A 384 14.29 -5.10 -21.70
CA PRO A 384 15.74 -4.98 -21.53
C PRO A 384 16.11 -4.36 -20.17
N LEU A 385 17.04 -4.99 -19.43
CA LEU A 385 17.46 -4.51 -18.10
C LEU A 385 18.19 -3.15 -18.17
N GLU A 386 18.83 -2.85 -19.30
CA GLU A 386 19.49 -1.56 -19.54
C GLU A 386 18.52 -0.38 -19.43
N ILE A 387 17.25 -0.57 -19.82
CA ILE A 387 16.19 0.45 -19.76
C ILE A 387 15.75 0.69 -18.32
N LEU A 388 15.93 -0.31 -17.46
CA LEU A 388 15.75 -0.22 -16.02
C LEU A 388 17.01 0.33 -15.33
N GLY A 389 17.99 0.79 -16.11
CA GLY A 389 19.28 1.26 -15.61
C GLY A 389 20.02 0.16 -14.85
N ASN A 390 19.87 -1.11 -15.23
CA ASN A 390 20.49 -2.25 -14.53
C ASN A 390 20.27 -2.22 -13.01
N ALA A 391 19.09 -1.78 -12.57
CA ALA A 391 18.75 -1.74 -11.15
C ALA A 391 18.70 -3.16 -10.57
N ARG A 392 19.32 -3.38 -9.42
CA ARG A 392 19.32 -4.68 -8.72
C ARG A 392 17.99 -4.98 -8.04
N LYS A 393 17.17 -3.96 -7.79
CA LYS A 393 15.83 -4.12 -7.24
C LYS A 393 14.83 -3.32 -8.04
N ILE A 394 13.66 -3.89 -8.24
CA ILE A 394 12.54 -3.24 -8.90
C ILE A 394 11.26 -3.48 -8.10
N LEU A 395 10.42 -2.46 -8.00
CA LEU A 395 9.04 -2.63 -7.55
C LEU A 395 8.15 -2.70 -8.79
N LEU A 396 7.34 -3.76 -8.91
CA LEU A 396 6.58 -4.02 -10.11
C LEU A 396 5.11 -4.27 -9.81
N GLY A 397 4.23 -3.63 -10.57
CA GLY A 397 2.80 -3.96 -10.61
C GLY A 397 2.25 -3.98 -12.03
N ILE A 398 1.17 -4.71 -12.25
CA ILE A 398 0.50 -4.84 -13.54
C ILE A 398 -0.92 -4.28 -13.43
N GLU A 399 -1.33 -3.51 -14.42
CA GLU A 399 -2.71 -3.07 -14.59
C GLU A 399 -3.29 -3.52 -15.93
N ILE A 400 -4.57 -3.82 -15.93
CA ILE A 400 -5.33 -4.12 -17.15
C ILE A 400 -6.41 -3.07 -17.27
N HIS A 401 -6.38 -2.34 -18.38
CA HIS A 401 -7.36 -1.30 -18.70
C HIS A 401 -8.22 -1.74 -19.87
N ARG A 402 -9.50 -1.39 -19.82
CA ARG A 402 -10.45 -1.57 -20.93
C ARG A 402 -11.23 -0.28 -21.12
N SER A 403 -11.14 0.30 -22.32
CA SER A 403 -11.76 1.60 -22.62
C SER A 403 -11.41 2.68 -21.56
N LYS A 404 -10.13 2.75 -21.17
CA LYS A 404 -9.56 3.64 -20.14
C LYS A 404 -10.03 3.39 -18.71
N LYS A 405 -10.76 2.31 -18.44
CA LYS A 405 -11.15 1.90 -17.08
C LYS A 405 -10.24 0.77 -16.60
N LEU A 406 -9.74 0.89 -15.38
CA LEU A 406 -9.04 -0.21 -14.71
C LEU A 406 -10.03 -1.38 -14.49
N VAL A 407 -9.66 -2.57 -14.96
CA VAL A 407 -10.47 -3.80 -14.84
C VAL A 407 -9.72 -4.94 -14.15
N GLY A 408 -8.42 -4.82 -13.94
CA GLY A 408 -7.61 -5.78 -13.19
C GLY A 408 -6.29 -5.13 -12.76
N ARG A 409 -5.76 -5.58 -11.62
CA ARG A 409 -4.49 -5.10 -11.06
C ARG A 409 -3.82 -6.26 -10.31
N SER A 410 -2.49 -6.31 -10.32
CA SER A 410 -1.72 -7.14 -9.40
C SER A 410 -1.29 -6.38 -8.13
N ALA A 411 -0.93 -7.10 -7.08
CA ALA A 411 -0.07 -6.55 -6.04
C ALA A 411 1.19 -5.93 -6.67
N TYR A 412 1.66 -4.82 -6.08
CA TYR A 412 3.01 -4.35 -6.33
C TYR A 412 3.97 -5.21 -5.51
N ARG A 413 4.95 -5.84 -6.16
CA ARG A 413 5.91 -6.74 -5.53
C ARG A 413 7.33 -6.24 -5.73
N LEU A 414 8.12 -6.31 -4.66
CA LEU A 414 9.56 -6.03 -4.72
C LEU A 414 10.26 -7.27 -5.24
N ILE A 415 11.06 -7.08 -6.28
CA ILE A 415 11.84 -8.12 -6.94
C ILE A 415 13.31 -7.71 -6.85
N VAL A 416 14.14 -8.58 -6.30
CA VAL A 416 15.60 -8.51 -6.34
C VAL A 416 16.06 -9.30 -7.56
N LEU A 417 16.80 -8.64 -8.44
CA LEU A 417 17.48 -9.22 -9.59
C LEU A 417 18.90 -9.53 -9.11
N GLU A 418 19.19 -10.82 -8.88
CA GLU A 418 20.48 -11.28 -8.35
C GLU A 418 21.59 -11.30 -9.39
#